data_AF-Q5H7M6-F1
#
_entry.id   AF-Q5H7M6-F1
#
_cell.length_a   1.000
_cell.length_b   1.000
_cell.length_c   1.000
_cell.angle_alpha   90.00
_cell.angle_beta   90.00
_cell.angle_gamma   90.00
#
_symmetry.space_group_name_H-M   'P 1'
#
loop_
_entity.id
_entity.type
_entity.pdbx_description
1 polymer ?
#
loop_
_entity_poly.entity_id
_entity_poly.type
_entity_poly.pdbx_seq_one_letter_code
_entity_poly.pdbx_strand_id
1 'polypeptide(L)'
;AAYEFTTLTTVPGVIRYKGAKIQLLDLPGIIEGAKDGKGRGRQVIAVARTCNLILIVLDVLKPLGHKKIIENELEGFGIRLNSKPPNIGFKKKDKGGINLTATCPQSELDAETVKSILAEYKIHNADVTLRSDATADDLIDVVEGNRVYIPCIYVLNKIDQISIEELDIIYKVPHCVPISAHHRWNF
;
A
#
# COMPACT_ATOMS: atom_id res chain seq x y z
N ALA A 1 11.33 -25.73 -14.35
CA ALA A 1 9.96 -25.18 -14.31
C ALA A 1 9.19 -25.92 -13.21
N ALA A 2 9.20 -25.35 -12.01
CA ALA A 2 8.40 -25.76 -10.86
C ALA A 2 8.38 -24.53 -9.94
N TYR A 3 7.51 -23.56 -10.24
CA TYR A 3 7.30 -22.41 -9.36
C TYR A 3 6.38 -22.91 -8.25
N GLU A 4 6.99 -23.51 -7.24
CA GLU A 4 6.32 -24.17 -6.14
C GLU A 4 5.74 -23.07 -5.24
N PHE A 5 4.41 -22.92 -5.30
CA PHE A 5 3.63 -22.19 -4.29
C PHE A 5 3.90 -22.86 -2.93
N THR A 6 4.96 -22.41 -2.27
CA THR A 6 5.36 -22.96 -0.98
C THR A 6 4.51 -22.29 0.09
N THR A 7 3.65 -23.11 0.67
CA THR A 7 2.72 -22.87 1.79
C THR A 7 1.44 -22.10 1.46
N LEU A 8 0.33 -22.84 1.48
CA LEU A 8 -1.05 -22.37 1.23
C LEU A 8 -1.78 -21.93 2.51
N THR A 9 -1.09 -21.97 3.65
CA THR A 9 -1.56 -21.58 4.97
C THR A 9 -0.54 -20.63 5.54
N THR A 10 -0.95 -19.40 5.86
CA THR A 10 -0.12 -18.48 6.65
C THR A 10 0.29 -19.23 7.92
N VAL A 11 1.59 -19.37 8.19
CA VAL A 11 2.06 -19.99 9.43
C VAL A 11 2.23 -18.86 10.45
N PRO A 12 1.31 -18.72 11.42
CA PRO A 12 1.42 -17.65 12.39
C PRO A 12 2.53 -17.96 13.39
N GLY A 13 3.61 -17.17 13.36
CA GLY A 13 4.54 -17.09 14.48
C GLY A 13 4.01 -16.11 15.52
N VAL A 14 4.11 -16.41 16.81
CA VAL A 14 3.76 -15.44 17.86
C VAL A 14 5.02 -15.08 18.63
N ILE A 15 5.41 -13.82 18.57
CA ILE A 15 6.51 -13.28 19.36
C ILE A 15 5.97 -12.40 20.48
N ARG A 16 6.75 -12.24 21.55
CA ARG A 16 6.48 -11.25 22.60
C ARG A 16 7.55 -10.18 22.55
N TYR A 17 7.14 -8.93 22.41
CA TYR A 17 8.02 -7.78 22.41
C TYR A 17 7.48 -6.72 23.37
N LYS A 18 8.31 -6.31 24.35
CA LYS A 18 7.93 -5.33 25.39
C LYS A 18 6.57 -5.62 26.05
N GLY A 19 6.28 -6.89 26.32
CA GLY A 19 5.02 -7.34 26.93
C GLY A 19 3.84 -7.52 25.97
N ALA A 20 3.90 -6.96 24.75
CA ALA A 20 2.88 -7.18 23.71
C ALA A 20 3.11 -8.50 22.97
N LYS A 21 2.03 -9.22 22.65
CA LYS A 21 2.06 -10.38 21.74
C LYS A 21 1.88 -9.87 20.31
N ILE A 22 2.80 -10.21 19.42
CA ILE A 22 2.76 -9.83 18.00
C ILE A 22 2.68 -11.11 17.18
N GLN A 23 1.71 -11.17 16.27
CA GLN A 23 1.55 -12.26 15.33
C GLN A 23 2.27 -11.91 14.02
N LEU A 24 3.24 -12.74 13.67
CA LEU A 24 3.94 -12.71 12.38
C LEU A 24 3.20 -13.65 11.44
N LEU A 25 2.71 -13.09 10.33
CA LEU A 25 2.02 -13.81 9.28
C LEU A 25 2.91 -13.76 8.05
N ASP A 26 3.38 -14.91 7.60
CA ASP A 26 4.06 -15.01 6.32
C ASP A 26 3.01 -15.07 5.20
N LEU A 27 3.07 -14.11 4.27
CA LEU A 27 2.15 -14.02 3.15
C LEU A 27 2.83 -14.65 1.93
N PRO A 28 2.45 -15.89 1.55
CA PRO A 28 3.09 -16.58 0.43
C PRO A 28 2.85 -15.80 -0.87
N GLY A 29 3.94 -15.41 -1.52
CA GLY A 29 4.03 -14.85 -2.87
C GLY A 29 2.83 -14.01 -3.32
N ILE A 30 2.86 -12.70 -3.06
CA ILE A 30 2.10 -11.71 -3.84
C ILE A 30 2.74 -11.67 -5.23
N ILE A 31 2.42 -12.67 -6.06
CA ILE A 31 2.97 -12.82 -7.41
C ILE A 31 2.02 -12.13 -8.39
N GLU A 32 2.60 -11.48 -9.39
CA GLU A 32 1.91 -10.81 -10.50
C GLU A 32 0.72 -11.64 -11.02
N GLY A 33 -0.46 -11.00 -11.10
CA GLY A 33 -1.69 -11.64 -11.56
C GLY A 33 -2.61 -12.18 -10.46
N ALA A 34 -2.28 -11.96 -9.18
CA ALA A 34 -3.20 -12.19 -8.07
C ALA A 34 -4.48 -11.34 -8.21
N LYS A 35 -4.38 -10.16 -8.85
CA LYS A 35 -5.51 -9.25 -9.12
C LYS A 35 -6.52 -9.81 -10.12
N ASP A 36 -6.07 -10.68 -11.03
CA ASP A 36 -6.90 -11.25 -12.10
C ASP A 36 -7.80 -12.41 -11.61
N GLY A 37 -7.89 -12.61 -10.29
CA GLY A 37 -8.81 -13.58 -9.67
C GLY A 37 -8.45 -15.05 -9.91
N LYS A 38 -7.29 -15.35 -10.49
CA LYS A 38 -6.81 -16.72 -10.70
C LYS A 38 -6.30 -17.31 -9.38
N GLY A 39 -7.18 -18.01 -8.65
CA GLY A 39 -6.82 -18.89 -7.53
C GLY A 39 -7.00 -18.32 -6.12
N ARG A 40 -6.21 -18.83 -5.16
CA ARG A 40 -6.32 -18.58 -3.71
C ARG A 40 -5.71 -17.24 -3.24
N GLY A 41 -5.26 -16.39 -4.17
CA GLY A 41 -4.68 -15.06 -3.85
C GLY A 41 -5.62 -14.19 -2.99
N ARG A 42 -6.94 -14.28 -3.23
CA ARG A 42 -7.96 -13.54 -2.47
C ARG A 42 -7.91 -13.79 -0.95
N GLN A 43 -7.49 -14.99 -0.51
CA GLN A 43 -7.36 -15.31 0.91
C GLN A 43 -6.13 -14.65 1.53
N VAL A 44 -4.99 -14.69 0.84
CA VAL A 44 -3.73 -14.05 1.28
C VAL A 44 -3.90 -12.55 1.41
N ILE A 45 -4.60 -11.94 0.45
CA ILE A 45 -4.88 -10.51 0.43
C ILE A 45 -5.85 -10.09 1.55
N ALA A 46 -6.89 -10.89 1.81
CA ALA A 46 -7.80 -10.63 2.91
C ALA A 46 -7.06 -10.57 4.25
N VAL A 47 -6.07 -11.45 4.45
CA VAL A 47 -5.19 -11.41 5.62
C VAL A 47 -4.32 -10.16 5.62
N ALA A 48 -3.72 -9.79 4.49
CA ALA A 48 -2.89 -8.58 4.38
C ALA A 48 -3.66 -7.30 4.78
N ARG A 49 -4.94 -7.18 4.41
CA ARG A 49 -5.81 -6.06 4.79
C ARG A 49 -6.14 -5.99 6.28
N THR A 50 -5.97 -7.09 7.01
CA THR A 50 -6.16 -7.14 8.47
C THR A 50 -4.88 -6.88 9.26
N CYS A 51 -3.72 -6.84 8.60
CA CYS A 51 -2.45 -6.58 9.25
C CYS A 51 -2.36 -5.14 9.75
N ASN A 52 -1.74 -4.95 10.92
CA ASN A 52 -1.46 -3.61 11.46
C ASN A 52 -0.18 -3.00 10.91
N LEU A 53 0.71 -3.83 10.34
CA LEU A 53 1.99 -3.44 9.77
C LEU A 53 2.39 -4.45 8.69
N ILE A 54 2.96 -3.97 7.59
CA ILE A 54 3.50 -4.81 6.51
C ILE A 54 5.02 -4.68 6.49
N LEU A 55 5.72 -5.82 6.39
CA LEU A 55 7.16 -5.88 6.14
C LEU A 55 7.38 -6.28 4.70
N ILE A 56 8.01 -5.41 3.91
CA ILE A 56 8.38 -5.72 2.52
C ILE A 56 9.87 -6.05 2.51
N VAL A 57 10.20 -7.32 2.33
CA VAL A 57 11.58 -7.78 2.23
C VAL A 57 12.07 -7.62 0.79
N LEU A 58 13.11 -6.83 0.60
CA LEU A 58 13.74 -6.56 -0.70
C LEU A 58 15.20 -6.96 -0.68
N ASP A 59 15.75 -7.24 -1.87
CA ASP A 59 17.18 -7.41 -2.08
C ASP A 59 17.81 -6.03 -2.33
N VAL A 60 18.84 -5.67 -1.56
CA VAL A 60 19.50 -4.36 -1.68
C VAL A 60 20.17 -4.14 -3.04
N LEU A 61 20.50 -5.21 -3.78
CA LEU A 61 21.10 -5.09 -5.11
C LEU A 61 20.09 -4.79 -6.22
N LYS A 62 18.81 -5.18 -6.04
CA LYS A 62 17.74 -4.94 -7.03
C LYS A 62 16.42 -4.51 -6.37
N PRO A 63 16.41 -3.47 -5.52
CA PRO A 63 15.25 -3.16 -4.70
C PRO A 63 14.12 -2.52 -5.52
N LEU A 64 14.45 -1.69 -6.52
CA LEU A 64 13.46 -0.84 -7.21
C LEU A 64 12.43 -1.62 -8.03
N GLY A 65 12.88 -2.65 -8.77
CA GLY A 65 12.00 -3.44 -9.62
C GLY A 65 10.96 -4.19 -8.80
N HIS A 66 11.40 -4.97 -7.80
CA HIS A 66 10.51 -5.73 -6.94
C HIS A 66 9.64 -4.83 -6.06
N LYS A 67 10.19 -3.71 -5.56
CA LYS A 67 9.42 -2.71 -4.81
C LYS A 67 8.19 -2.25 -5.60
N LYS A 68 8.39 -1.80 -6.84
CA LYS A 68 7.30 -1.28 -7.68
C LYS A 68 6.22 -2.33 -7.97
N ILE A 69 6.63 -3.57 -8.21
CA ILE A 69 5.68 -4.68 -8.45
C ILE A 69 4.81 -4.91 -7.21
N ILE A 70 5.44 -5.01 -6.02
CA ILE A 70 4.74 -5.26 -4.76
C ILE A 70 3.81 -4.10 -4.39
N GLU A 71 4.27 -2.86 -4.57
CA GLU A 71 3.45 -1.65 -4.33
C GLU A 71 2.22 -1.63 -5.22
N ASN A 72 2.38 -1.83 -6.54
CA ASN A 72 1.27 -1.85 -7.49
C ASN A 72 0.24 -2.95 -7.17
N GLU A 73 0.69 -4.14 -6.77
CA GLU A 73 -0.21 -5.23 -6.39
C GLU A 73 -0.98 -4.88 -5.11
N LEU A 74 -0.30 -4.42 -4.06
CA LEU A 74 -0.94 -4.01 -2.80
C LEU A 74 -1.93 -2.86 -3.00
N GLU A 75 -1.58 -1.88 -3.84
CA GLU A 75 -2.46 -0.78 -4.20
C GLU A 75 -3.69 -1.24 -4.98
N GLY A 76 -3.53 -2.20 -5.89
CA GLY A 76 -4.64 -2.84 -6.61
C GLY A 76 -5.63 -3.56 -5.69
N PHE A 77 -5.21 -3.97 -4.49
CA PHE A 77 -6.08 -4.55 -3.46
C PHE A 77 -6.64 -3.55 -2.47
N GLY A 78 -6.42 -2.26 -2.70
CA GLY A 78 -6.90 -1.18 -1.86
C GLY A 78 -6.13 -1.03 -0.55
N ILE A 79 -4.87 -1.49 -0.50
CA ILE A 79 -3.94 -1.18 0.58
C ILE A 79 -3.13 0.05 0.16
N ARG A 80 -3.04 1.03 1.05
CA ARG A 80 -2.20 2.23 0.87
C ARG A 80 -1.08 2.19 1.89
N LEU A 81 0.16 2.13 1.42
CA LEU A 81 1.34 1.97 2.27
C LEU A 81 1.86 3.33 2.71
N ASN A 82 2.14 3.50 4.00
CA ASN A 82 2.73 4.72 4.57
C ASN A 82 1.98 6.05 4.29
N SER A 83 0.75 5.97 3.80
CA SER A 83 -0.10 7.13 3.51
C SER A 83 -1.16 7.32 4.60
N LYS A 84 -1.69 8.54 4.68
CA LYS A 84 -2.84 8.86 5.54
C LYS A 84 -4.11 8.96 4.69
N PRO A 85 -5.29 8.70 5.26
CA PRO A 85 -6.55 8.96 4.57
C PRO A 85 -6.60 10.41 4.07
N PRO A 86 -6.91 10.65 2.78
CA PRO A 86 -6.95 11.98 2.21
C PRO A 86 -8.10 12.79 2.85
N ASN A 87 -7.87 14.09 3.05
CA ASN A 87 -8.85 14.97 3.70
C ASN A 87 -9.86 15.52 2.67
N ILE A 88 -10.64 14.61 2.10
CA ILE A 88 -11.68 14.92 1.12
C ILE A 88 -13.04 14.61 1.77
N GLY A 89 -13.90 15.62 1.88
CA GLY A 89 -15.27 15.39 2.29
C GLY A 89 -16.12 15.03 1.09
N PHE A 90 -16.58 13.79 1.03
CA PHE A 90 -17.46 13.29 -0.02
C PHE A 90 -18.85 13.00 0.55
N LYS A 91 -19.90 13.57 -0.05
CA LYS A 91 -21.29 13.31 0.32
C LYS A 91 -22.16 13.11 -0.91
N LYS A 92 -22.66 11.89 -1.09
CA LYS A 92 -23.62 11.57 -2.16
C LYS A 92 -24.96 12.27 -1.91
N LYS A 93 -25.56 12.80 -2.97
CA LYS A 93 -26.88 13.45 -2.97
C LYS A 93 -27.85 12.71 -3.88
N ASP A 94 -29.15 12.94 -3.69
CA ASP A 94 -30.18 12.39 -4.58
C ASP A 94 -30.39 13.26 -5.82
N LYS A 95 -30.23 14.59 -5.69
CA LYS A 95 -30.43 15.59 -6.76
C LYS A 95 -29.46 16.78 -6.56
N GLY A 96 -29.26 17.57 -7.61
CA GLY A 96 -28.51 18.83 -7.54
C GLY A 96 -27.11 18.83 -8.18
N GLY A 97 -26.79 17.81 -8.98
CA GLY A 97 -25.52 17.73 -9.70
C GLY A 97 -24.31 17.51 -8.80
N ILE A 98 -23.12 17.71 -9.39
CA ILE A 98 -21.84 17.61 -8.68
C ILE A 98 -21.41 19.02 -8.26
N ASN A 99 -21.31 19.25 -6.95
CA ASN A 99 -20.75 20.49 -6.42
C ASN A 99 -19.33 20.23 -5.92
N LEU A 100 -18.38 20.95 -6.49
CA LEU A 100 -16.99 20.93 -6.05
C LEU A 100 -16.71 22.21 -5.25
N THR A 101 -16.18 22.05 -4.03
CA THR A 101 -15.69 23.16 -3.20
C THR A 101 -14.24 22.88 -2.84
N ALA A 102 -13.32 23.69 -3.36
CA ALA A 102 -11.90 23.61 -3.04
C ALA A 102 -11.53 24.70 -2.04
N THR A 103 -10.90 24.31 -0.92
CA THR A 103 -10.41 25.24 0.10
C THR A 103 -8.97 25.69 -0.21
N CYS A 104 -8.23 24.87 -0.96
CA CYS A 104 -6.85 25.09 -1.34
C CYS A 104 -6.70 25.03 -2.87
N PRO A 105 -5.66 25.68 -3.44
CA PRO A 105 -5.32 25.52 -4.85
C PRO A 105 -5.07 24.04 -5.14
N GLN A 106 -5.63 23.56 -6.24
CA GLN A 106 -5.46 22.18 -6.71
C GLN A 106 -4.46 22.17 -7.86
N SER A 107 -3.58 21.18 -7.86
CA SER A 107 -2.59 21.01 -8.91
C SER A 107 -3.12 20.19 -10.10
N GLU A 108 -3.90 19.14 -9.81
CA GLU A 108 -4.33 18.15 -10.81
C GLU A 108 -5.87 17.99 -10.93
N LEU A 109 -6.60 18.45 -9.91
CA LEU A 109 -8.02 18.14 -9.73
C LEU A 109 -8.93 19.29 -10.20
N ASP A 110 -9.28 19.27 -11.48
CA ASP A 110 -10.27 20.17 -12.08
C ASP A 110 -11.70 19.66 -11.95
N ALA A 111 -12.68 20.58 -12.01
CA ALA A 111 -14.11 20.25 -11.96
C ALA A 111 -14.55 19.27 -13.06
N GLU A 112 -13.92 19.33 -14.23
CA GLU A 112 -14.17 18.40 -15.34
C GLU A 112 -13.63 17.00 -15.05
N THR A 113 -12.43 16.91 -14.47
CA THR A 113 -11.80 15.65 -14.06
C THR A 113 -12.61 14.97 -12.95
N VAL A 114 -13.02 15.72 -11.93
CA VAL A 114 -13.91 15.22 -10.85
C VAL A 114 -15.21 14.67 -11.43
N LYS A 115 -15.82 15.41 -12.36
CA LYS A 115 -17.08 14.99 -13.00
C LYS A 115 -16.91 13.71 -13.81
N SER A 116 -15.79 13.57 -14.51
CA SER A 116 -15.48 12.40 -15.32
C SER A 116 -15.28 11.16 -14.44
N ILE A 117 -14.50 11.29 -13.36
CA ILE A 117 -14.29 10.22 -12.37
C ILE A 117 -15.64 9.81 -11.75
N LEU A 118 -16.42 10.76 -11.22
CA LEU A 118 -17.69 10.44 -10.58
C LEU A 118 -18.73 9.84 -11.55
N ALA A 119 -18.71 10.25 -12.83
CA ALA A 119 -19.56 9.67 -13.86
C ALA A 119 -19.23 8.19 -14.12
N GLU A 120 -17.95 7.82 -14.10
CA GLU A 120 -17.50 6.42 -14.23
C GLU A 120 -18.03 5.55 -13.08
N TYR A 121 -18.07 6.09 -11.86
CA TYR A 121 -18.69 5.45 -10.69
C TYR A 121 -20.22 5.52 -10.66
N LYS A 122 -20.88 6.01 -11.72
CA LYS A 122 -22.34 6.20 -11.83
C LYS A 122 -22.90 7.13 -10.73
N ILE A 123 -22.12 8.12 -10.31
CA ILE A 123 -22.50 9.12 -9.30
C ILE A 123 -22.76 10.45 -10.00
N HIS A 124 -24.04 10.75 -10.22
CA HIS A 124 -24.44 11.98 -10.91
C HIS A 124 -24.67 13.17 -9.96
N ASN A 125 -24.85 12.91 -8.66
CA ASN A 125 -25.16 13.92 -7.65
C ASN A 125 -24.29 13.70 -6.41
N ALA A 126 -23.37 14.62 -6.14
CA ALA A 126 -22.47 14.56 -4.99
C ALA A 126 -21.91 15.94 -4.62
N ASP A 127 -21.63 16.14 -3.34
CA ASP A 127 -20.78 17.23 -2.87
C ASP A 127 -19.38 16.71 -2.59
N VAL A 128 -18.39 17.34 -3.20
CA VAL A 128 -16.97 17.06 -2.99
C VAL A 128 -16.33 18.32 -2.41
N THR A 129 -15.73 18.16 -1.23
CA THR A 129 -15.00 19.23 -0.54
C THR A 129 -13.52 18.84 -0.44
N LEU A 130 -12.67 19.58 -1.14
CA LEU A 130 -11.22 19.38 -1.12
C LEU A 130 -10.62 20.31 -0.07
N ARG A 131 -10.02 19.72 0.98
CA ARG A 131 -9.33 20.47 2.05
C ARG A 131 -7.80 20.41 1.95
N SER A 132 -7.28 19.56 1.08
CA SER A 132 -5.86 19.41 0.76
C SER A 132 -5.68 19.32 -0.76
N ASP A 133 -4.45 19.54 -1.24
CA ASP A 133 -4.10 19.20 -2.63
C ASP A 133 -4.24 17.67 -2.75
N ALA A 134 -5.17 17.25 -3.59
CA ALA A 134 -5.54 15.85 -3.75
C ALA A 134 -5.24 15.42 -5.18
N THR A 135 -5.00 14.13 -5.37
CA THR A 135 -4.87 13.50 -6.69
C THR A 135 -6.17 12.84 -7.13
N ALA A 136 -6.25 12.45 -8.41
CA ALA A 136 -7.37 11.66 -8.91
C ALA A 136 -7.54 10.34 -8.13
N ASP A 137 -6.43 9.71 -7.75
CA ASP A 137 -6.41 8.45 -7.00
C ASP A 137 -6.93 8.65 -5.56
N ASP A 138 -6.63 9.77 -4.92
CA ASP A 138 -7.17 10.11 -3.60
C ASP A 138 -8.71 10.27 -3.63
N LEU A 139 -9.24 10.87 -4.71
CA LEU A 139 -10.68 10.98 -4.88
C LEU A 139 -11.32 9.60 -5.08
N ILE A 140 -10.69 8.75 -5.90
CA ILE A 140 -11.12 7.36 -6.10
C ILE A 140 -11.14 6.59 -4.78
N ASP A 141 -10.11 6.77 -3.95
CA ASP A 141 -10.01 6.13 -2.64
C ASP A 141 -11.16 6.50 -1.71
N VAL A 142 -11.56 7.78 -1.68
CA VAL A 142 -12.69 8.25 -0.88
C VAL A 142 -14.03 7.78 -1.44
N VAL A 143 -14.18 7.75 -2.77
CA VAL A 143 -15.41 7.29 -3.42
C VAL A 143 -15.64 5.79 -3.18
N GLU A 144 -14.57 4.98 -3.24
CA GLU A 144 -14.67 3.55 -2.97
C GLU A 144 -14.85 3.22 -1.48
N GLY A 145 -14.20 3.97 -0.59
CA GLY A 145 -14.37 3.84 0.88
C GLY A 145 -13.91 2.52 1.50
N ASN A 146 -13.38 1.58 0.70
CA ASN A 146 -12.93 0.25 1.13
C ASN A 146 -11.40 0.14 1.26
N ARG A 147 -10.70 1.28 1.31
CA ARG A 147 -9.23 1.35 1.39
C ARG A 147 -8.74 1.19 2.82
N VAL A 148 -7.59 0.54 2.97
CA VAL A 148 -6.91 0.37 4.27
C VAL A 148 -5.53 1.02 4.20
N TYR A 149 -5.25 1.89 5.17
CA TYR A 149 -3.98 2.62 5.27
C TYR A 149 -3.11 1.92 6.31
N ILE A 150 -2.03 1.29 5.87
CA ILE A 150 -1.19 0.43 6.71
C ILE A 150 0.26 0.95 6.68
N PRO A 151 0.92 1.12 7.86
CA PRO A 151 2.33 1.43 7.89
C PRO A 151 3.16 0.26 7.33
N CYS A 152 4.18 0.58 6.56
CA CYS A 152 5.03 -0.38 5.87
C CYS A 152 6.50 -0.10 6.16
N ILE A 153 7.27 -1.14 6.48
CA ILE A 153 8.73 -1.08 6.64
C ILE A 153 9.36 -1.88 5.51
N TYR A 154 10.26 -1.24 4.76
CA TYR A 154 11.06 -1.89 3.74
C TYR A 154 12.32 -2.47 4.37
N VAL A 155 12.39 -3.79 4.40
CA VAL A 155 13.53 -4.53 4.94
C VAL A 155 14.49 -4.82 3.78
N LEU A 156 15.60 -4.12 3.71
CA LEU A 156 16.60 -4.30 2.65
C LEU A 156 17.63 -5.34 3.10
N ASN A 157 17.52 -6.55 2.58
CA ASN A 157 18.40 -7.66 2.90
C ASN A 157 19.66 -7.69 2.00
N LYS A 158 20.68 -8.42 2.43
CA LYS A 158 22.00 -8.61 1.77
C LYS A 158 22.93 -7.40 1.82
N ILE A 159 22.91 -6.66 2.93
CA ILE A 159 23.81 -5.50 3.11
C ILE A 159 25.29 -5.89 3.21
N ASP A 160 25.61 -7.17 3.33
CA ASP A 160 26.96 -7.72 3.20
C ASP A 160 27.58 -7.51 1.81
N GLN A 161 26.76 -7.18 0.81
CA GLN A 161 27.20 -6.99 -0.57
C GLN A 161 27.41 -5.52 -0.96
N ILE A 162 27.17 -4.59 -0.04
CA ILE A 162 27.34 -3.15 -0.25
C ILE A 162 28.44 -2.57 0.64
N SER A 163 28.93 -1.40 0.27
CA SER A 163 29.89 -0.62 1.06
C SER A 163 29.21 0.15 2.20
N ILE A 164 30.02 0.61 3.16
CA ILE A 164 29.54 1.44 4.29
C ILE A 164 28.97 2.78 3.78
N GLU A 165 29.56 3.35 2.73
CA GLU A 165 29.09 4.61 2.12
C GLU A 165 27.69 4.46 1.52
N GLU A 166 27.42 3.34 0.84
CA GLU A 166 26.10 3.03 0.30
C GLU A 166 25.07 2.77 1.40
N LEU A 167 25.51 2.13 2.49
CA LEU A 167 24.67 1.90 3.67
C LEU A 167 24.19 3.22 4.30
N ASP A 168 25.05 4.24 4.40
CA ASP A 168 24.68 5.56 4.91
C ASP A 168 23.66 6.28 4.02
N ILE A 169 23.69 6.05 2.72
CA ILE A 169 22.67 6.57 1.79
C ILE A 169 21.33 5.88 2.03
N ILE A 170 21.33 4.56 2.28
CA ILE A 170 20.13 3.79 2.55
C ILE A 170 19.42 4.25 3.83
N TYR A 171 20.17 4.59 4.88
CA TYR A 171 19.58 5.11 6.13
C TYR A 171 18.84 6.45 5.97
N LYS A 172 19.12 7.20 4.91
CA LYS A 172 18.40 8.45 4.60
C LYS A 172 17.02 8.19 3.98
N VAL A 173 16.78 6.98 3.47
CA VAL A 173 15.50 6.62 2.85
C VAL A 173 14.47 6.34 3.96
N PRO A 174 13.29 6.98 3.91
CA PRO A 174 12.29 6.80 4.96
C PRO A 174 11.73 5.37 4.96
N HIS A 175 11.40 4.87 6.16
CA HIS A 175 10.81 3.54 6.37
C HIS A 175 11.67 2.36 5.90
N CYS A 176 12.97 2.55 5.70
CA CYS A 176 13.90 1.49 5.33
C CYS A 176 14.71 0.97 6.53
N VAL A 177 14.85 -0.35 6.62
CA VAL A 177 15.70 -1.04 7.60
C VAL A 177 16.67 -1.95 6.85
N PRO A 178 17.96 -1.58 6.73
CA PRO A 178 18.98 -2.43 6.14
C PRO A 178 19.34 -3.59 7.08
N ILE A 179 19.32 -4.83 6.60
CA ILE A 179 19.65 -6.05 7.37
C ILE A 179 20.57 -6.99 6.59
N SER A 180 21.33 -7.82 7.30
CA SER A 180 21.94 -9.03 6.72
C SER A 180 21.40 -10.23 7.47
N ALA A 181 20.51 -11.00 6.82
CA ALA A 181 19.94 -12.21 7.42
C ALA A 181 21.01 -13.28 7.71
N HIS A 182 22.06 -13.35 6.88
CA HIS A 182 23.17 -14.30 7.05
C HIS A 182 24.02 -13.98 8.28
N HIS A 183 24.42 -12.72 8.44
CA HIS A 183 25.26 -12.27 9.55
C HIS A 183 24.47 -11.82 10.78
N ARG A 184 23.13 -11.82 10.71
CA ARG A 184 22.19 -11.32 11.74
C ARG A 184 22.46 -9.87 12.13
N TRP A 185 22.85 -9.04 11.17
CA TRP A 185 23.02 -7.61 11.39
C TRP A 185 21.66 -6.91 11.37
N ASN A 186 21.45 -5.99 12.33
CA ASN A 186 20.23 -5.17 12.49
C ASN A 186 18.92 -5.96 12.67
N PHE A 187 18.98 -7.06 13.45
CA PHE A 187 17.82 -7.91 13.77
C PHE A 187 16.99 -7.41 14.96
#